data_AF-A0A9P6YRP4-F1
#
_entry.id   AF-A0A9P6YRP4-F1
#
_cell.length_a   1.000
_cell.length_b   1.000
_cell.length_c   1.000
_cell.angle_alpha   90.00
_cell.angle_beta   90.00
_cell.angle_gamma   90.00
#
_symmetry.space_group_name_H-M   'P 1'
#
loop_
_entity.id
_entity.type
_entity.pdbx_description
1 polymer ?
#
loop_
_entity_poly.entity_id
_entity_poly.type
_entity_poly.pdbx_seq_one_letter_code
_entity_poly.pdbx_strand_id
1 'polypeptide(L)'
;MAPVSRGRKASKPILTNEQIQILTAQFNTQRRRLVCTNCKETNSFHRNGSIAGDPPQPCFVCKPCGKTYSAPTMAEICELASTTTMLSEPLSLDAMMETSNAQDDNPEAMPISTTTATDIASLQATIERLCAELKQTQAELKQAHTEIDMLRNQRTQNLNQSTIETHDTQFPSLPSTAQSLPPWKDTARLNSIKQSMLEKRQQRRIQRQENAARFLQPPSENQGFQYIYIPTKARVPIGQLRNRLQILLPS
;
A
#
# COMPACT_ATOMS: atom_id res chain seq x y z
N MET A 1 -34.33 -38.73 -6.59
CA MET A 1 -33.35 -38.04 -5.73
C MET A 1 -33.13 -36.64 -6.29
N ALA A 2 -33.42 -35.61 -5.49
CA ALA A 2 -33.34 -34.21 -5.92
C ALA A 2 -31.87 -33.79 -6.17
N PRO A 3 -31.61 -32.90 -7.15
CA PRO A 3 -30.26 -32.39 -7.37
C PRO A 3 -29.91 -31.39 -6.27
N VAL A 4 -28.78 -31.66 -5.61
CA VAL A 4 -28.16 -30.77 -4.63
C VAL A 4 -27.80 -29.45 -5.32
N SER A 5 -28.55 -28.40 -4.99
CA SER A 5 -28.27 -27.02 -5.37
C SER A 5 -26.94 -26.59 -4.75
N ARG A 6 -25.88 -26.52 -5.57
CA ARG A 6 -24.63 -25.86 -5.18
C ARG A 6 -24.94 -24.39 -4.92
N GLY A 7 -25.01 -24.03 -3.64
CA GLY A 7 -25.26 -22.68 -3.18
C GLY A 7 -24.35 -21.68 -3.90
N ARG A 8 -24.96 -20.63 -4.47
CA ARG A 8 -24.23 -19.42 -4.84
C ARG A 8 -23.53 -18.95 -3.57
N LYS A 9 -22.19 -18.93 -3.58
CA LYS A 9 -21.43 -18.20 -2.55
C LYS A 9 -22.00 -16.79 -2.53
N ALA A 10 -22.56 -16.37 -1.40
CA ALA A 10 -23.12 -15.03 -1.23
C ALA A 10 -22.11 -14.02 -1.76
N SER A 11 -22.47 -13.26 -2.80
CA SER A 11 -21.63 -12.16 -3.25
C SER A 11 -21.57 -11.18 -2.10
N LYS A 12 -20.41 -11.05 -1.47
CA LYS A 12 -20.20 -10.00 -0.47
C LYS A 12 -20.66 -8.67 -1.06
N PRO A 13 -21.42 -7.85 -0.31
CA PRO A 13 -22.00 -6.63 -0.83
C PRO A 13 -20.91 -5.71 -1.36
N ILE A 14 -21.20 -5.08 -2.50
CA ILE A 14 -20.36 -4.03 -3.10
C ILE A 14 -20.44 -2.81 -2.17
N LEU A 15 -19.29 -2.22 -1.82
CA LEU A 15 -19.27 -1.04 -0.96
C LEU A 15 -19.79 0.19 -1.72
N THR A 16 -20.56 1.04 -1.04
CA THR A 16 -20.95 2.35 -1.59
C THR A 16 -19.73 3.27 -1.73
N ASN A 17 -19.88 4.37 -2.48
CA ASN A 17 -18.78 5.33 -2.67
C ASN A 17 -18.32 5.94 -1.34
N GLU A 18 -19.26 6.27 -0.45
CA GLU A 18 -18.97 6.74 0.91
C GLU A 18 -18.20 5.70 1.72
N GLN A 19 -18.63 4.44 1.70
CA GLN A 19 -17.94 3.35 2.38
C GLN A 19 -16.52 3.14 1.83
N ILE A 20 -16.31 3.30 0.52
CA ILE A 20 -14.97 3.24 -0.08
C ILE A 20 -14.07 4.37 0.41
N GLN A 21 -14.62 5.59 0.55
CA GLN A 21 -13.88 6.73 1.08
C GLN A 21 -13.47 6.52 2.54
N ILE A 22 -14.42 6.07 3.37
CA ILE A 22 -14.17 5.71 4.78
C ILE A 22 -13.11 4.62 4.87
N LEU A 23 -13.25 3.54 4.11
CA LEU A 23 -12.28 2.46 4.04
C LEU A 23 -10.89 2.97 3.67
N THR A 24 -10.80 3.85 2.67
CA THR A 24 -9.51 4.39 2.21
C THR A 24 -8.85 5.23 3.30
N ALA A 25 -9.61 6.06 4.00
CA ALA A 25 -9.12 6.85 5.12
C ALA A 25 -8.63 5.95 6.26
N GLN A 26 -9.47 5.00 6.72
CA GLN A 26 -9.12 4.05 7.78
C GLN A 26 -7.89 3.23 7.42
N PHE A 27 -7.84 2.70 6.19
CA PHE A 27 -6.71 1.93 5.69
C PHE A 27 -5.41 2.74 5.76
N ASN A 28 -5.41 4.00 5.33
CA ASN A 28 -4.21 4.83 5.35
C ASN A 28 -3.77 5.16 6.78
N THR A 29 -4.70 5.48 7.67
CA THR A 29 -4.42 5.81 9.07
C THR A 29 -3.87 4.60 9.84
N GLN A 30 -4.49 3.43 9.64
CA GLN A 30 -4.18 2.23 10.43
C GLN A 30 -3.24 1.26 9.71
N ARG A 31 -2.74 1.60 8.53
CA ARG A 31 -1.97 0.70 7.64
C ARG A 31 -0.89 -0.11 8.36
N ARG A 32 -0.17 0.53 9.28
CA ARG A 32 0.94 -0.08 10.04
C ARG A 32 0.48 -1.13 11.06
N ARG A 33 -0.77 -1.04 11.51
CA ARG A 33 -1.39 -1.93 12.50
C ARG A 33 -2.17 -3.08 11.85
N LEU A 34 -2.48 -2.99 10.56
CA LEU A 34 -3.22 -4.03 9.85
C LEU A 34 -2.40 -5.32 9.76
N VAL A 35 -3.02 -6.44 10.12
CA VAL A 35 -2.41 -7.77 10.13
C VAL A 35 -2.97 -8.61 8.99
N CYS A 36 -2.10 -9.24 8.20
CA CYS A 36 -2.54 -10.14 7.15
C CYS A 36 -3.20 -11.40 7.75
N THR A 37 -4.45 -11.68 7.38
CA THR A 37 -5.13 -12.88 7.88
C THR A 37 -4.48 -14.18 7.41
N ASN A 38 -3.73 -14.14 6.30
CA ASN A 38 -3.08 -15.30 5.68
C ASN A 38 -1.67 -15.59 6.23
N CYS A 39 -0.78 -14.59 6.24
CA CYS A 39 0.61 -14.77 6.68
C CYS A 39 0.92 -14.14 8.03
N LYS A 40 -0.05 -13.48 8.67
CA LYS A 40 0.10 -12.79 9.98
C LYS A 40 1.10 -11.64 10.01
N GLU A 41 1.69 -11.28 8.87
CA GLU A 41 2.58 -10.13 8.78
C GLU A 41 1.81 -8.81 8.98
N THR A 42 2.35 -7.96 9.84
CA THR A 42 1.85 -6.60 10.07
C THR A 42 2.41 -5.62 9.04
N ASN A 43 1.73 -4.48 8.83
CA ASN A 43 2.18 -3.42 7.91
C ASN A 43 2.51 -3.91 6.48
N SER A 44 1.81 -4.95 6.03
CA SER A 44 2.19 -5.69 4.83
C SER A 44 1.32 -5.36 3.61
N PHE A 45 0.24 -4.60 3.80
CA PHE A 45 -0.73 -4.31 2.76
C PHE A 45 -0.36 -3.10 1.90
N HIS A 46 -0.70 -3.17 0.62
CA HIS A 46 -0.76 -2.02 -0.28
C HIS A 46 -2.01 -2.10 -1.17
N ARG A 47 -2.46 -0.95 -1.68
CA ARG A 47 -3.55 -0.89 -2.66
C ARG A 47 -3.04 -1.40 -4.02
N ASN A 48 -3.87 -2.16 -4.73
CA ASN A 48 -3.59 -2.74 -6.03
C ASN A 48 -4.74 -2.43 -7.00
N GLY A 49 -4.84 -1.16 -7.40
CA GLY A 49 -5.88 -0.69 -8.32
C GLY A 49 -7.30 -0.87 -7.79
N SER A 50 -8.24 -0.98 -8.74
CA SER A 50 -9.67 -1.20 -8.48
C SER A 50 -10.23 -2.25 -9.45
N ILE A 51 -11.19 -3.04 -9.00
CA ILE A 51 -11.99 -3.93 -9.85
C ILE A 51 -13.01 -3.07 -10.61
N ALA A 52 -13.22 -3.40 -11.88
CA ALA A 52 -14.25 -2.78 -12.71
C ALA A 52 -15.64 -3.02 -12.11
N GLY A 53 -16.35 -1.93 -11.81
CA GLY A 53 -17.69 -1.90 -11.21
C GLY A 53 -18.13 -0.46 -10.99
N ASP A 54 -19.40 -0.26 -10.67
CA ASP A 54 -19.95 1.05 -10.33
C ASP A 54 -20.51 1.01 -8.90
N PRO A 55 -19.84 1.62 -7.90
CA PRO A 55 -18.57 2.33 -7.99
C PRO A 55 -17.34 1.39 -8.06
N PRO A 56 -16.19 1.83 -8.62
CA PRO A 56 -14.98 1.02 -8.72
C PRO A 56 -14.44 0.57 -7.35
N GLN A 57 -14.37 -0.73 -7.12
CA GLN A 57 -14.02 -1.29 -5.82
C GLN A 57 -12.50 -1.41 -5.67
N PRO A 58 -11.85 -0.81 -4.65
CA PRO A 58 -10.41 -0.95 -4.46
C PRO A 58 -10.00 -2.40 -4.15
N CYS A 59 -8.82 -2.79 -4.62
CA CYS A 59 -8.19 -4.05 -4.25
C CYS A 59 -6.94 -3.81 -3.42
N PHE A 60 -6.63 -4.77 -2.57
CA PHE A 60 -5.46 -4.70 -1.68
C PHE A 60 -4.68 -5.99 -1.77
N VAL A 61 -3.36 -5.91 -1.66
CA VAL A 61 -2.48 -7.08 -1.73
C VAL A 61 -1.52 -7.03 -0.55
N CYS A 62 -1.33 -8.19 0.08
CA CYS A 62 -0.31 -8.39 1.09
C CYS A 62 1.03 -8.67 0.39
N LYS A 63 2.06 -7.86 0.66
CA LYS A 63 3.38 -7.95 0.01
C LYS A 63 4.12 -9.28 0.27
N PRO A 64 4.20 -9.81 1.50
CA PRO A 64 4.86 -11.09 1.80
C PRO A 64 4.21 -12.31 1.12
N CYS A 65 2.89 -12.44 1.19
CA CYS A 65 2.21 -13.65 0.69
C CYS A 65 1.50 -13.49 -0.66
N GLY A 66 1.51 -12.28 -1.24
CA GLY A 66 0.87 -11.96 -2.52
C GLY A 66 -0.65 -12.07 -2.52
N LYS A 67 -1.30 -12.35 -1.38
CA LYS A 67 -2.74 -12.58 -1.32
C LYS A 67 -3.51 -11.29 -1.54
N THR A 68 -4.49 -11.37 -2.44
CA THR A 68 -5.40 -10.27 -2.76
C THR A 68 -6.62 -10.29 -1.86
N TYR A 69 -7.01 -9.09 -1.39
CA TYR A 69 -8.16 -8.83 -0.55
C TYR A 69 -9.09 -7.86 -1.26
N SER A 70 -10.38 -8.19 -1.30
CA SER A 70 -11.43 -7.32 -1.81
C SER A 70 -11.74 -6.18 -0.84
N ALA A 71 -12.35 -5.10 -1.34
CA ALA A 71 -12.72 -3.95 -0.52
C ALA A 71 -13.56 -4.33 0.72
N PRO A 72 -14.61 -5.18 0.64
CA PRO A 72 -15.39 -5.56 1.82
C PRO A 72 -14.55 -6.33 2.86
N THR A 73 -13.67 -7.21 2.39
CA THR A 73 -12.80 -7.98 3.30
C THR A 73 -11.77 -7.07 3.98
N MET A 74 -11.28 -6.05 3.28
CA MET A 74 -10.40 -5.07 3.90
C MET A 74 -11.14 -4.15 4.89
N ALA A 75 -12.41 -3.83 4.65
CA ALA A 75 -13.22 -3.10 5.63
C ALA A 75 -13.32 -3.87 6.95
N GLU A 76 -13.64 -5.17 6.90
CA GLU A 76 -13.66 -6.04 8.09
C GLU A 76 -12.29 -6.02 8.81
N ILE A 77 -11.18 -6.08 8.08
CA ILE A 77 -9.83 -6.06 8.66
C ILE A 77 -9.51 -4.71 9.32
N CYS A 78 -9.91 -3.59 8.71
CA CYS A 78 -9.75 -2.25 9.27
C CYS A 78 -10.63 -2.03 10.51
N GLU A 79 -11.87 -2.53 10.51
CA GLU A 79 -12.76 -2.46 11.67
C GLU A 79 -12.19 -3.24 12.87
N LEU A 80 -11.67 -4.45 12.65
CA LEU A 80 -11.02 -5.25 13.70
C LEU A 80 -9.78 -4.55 14.28
N ALA A 81 -9.01 -3.85 13.45
CA ALA A 81 -7.86 -3.06 13.90
C ALA A 81 -8.31 -1.81 14.71
N SER A 82 -9.48 -1.26 14.38
CA SER A 82 -10.08 -0.12 15.08
C SER A 82 -10.59 -0.52 16.47
N THR A 83 -11.31 -1.64 16.59
CA THR A 83 -11.84 -2.13 17.87
C THR A 83 -10.74 -2.59 18.83
N THR A 84 -9.65 -3.15 18.30
CA THR A 84 -8.46 -3.48 19.10
C THR A 84 -7.79 -2.23 19.70
N THR A 85 -7.89 -1.09 19.00
CA THR A 85 -7.35 0.19 19.50
C THR A 85 -8.16 0.74 20.68
N MET A 86 -9.49 0.57 20.67
CA MET A 86 -10.40 1.07 21.73
C MET A 86 -10.31 0.29 23.05
N LEU A 87 -9.80 -0.94 23.04
CA LEU A 87 -9.52 -1.72 24.26
C LEU A 87 -8.12 -1.45 24.85
N SER A 88 -7.32 -0.63 24.19
CA SER A 88 -5.93 -0.32 24.58
C SER A 88 -5.71 1.16 24.88
N GLU A 89 -6.77 1.97 24.90
CA GLU A 89 -6.68 3.38 25.31
C GLU A 89 -6.61 3.45 26.85
N PRO A 90 -5.56 4.05 27.43
CA PRO A 90 -5.54 4.28 28.87
C PRO A 90 -6.68 5.23 29.20
N LEU A 91 -7.64 4.74 29.98
CA LEU A 91 -8.62 5.59 30.66
C LEU A 91 -7.86 6.74 31.32
N SER A 92 -8.08 7.96 30.80
CA SER A 92 -7.65 9.21 31.41
C SER A 92 -8.21 9.25 32.82
N LEU A 93 -7.33 9.09 33.81
CA LEU A 93 -7.61 8.98 35.24
C LEU A 93 -7.92 10.33 35.88
N ASP A 94 -8.67 11.21 35.19
CA ASP A 94 -8.95 12.59 35.63
C ASP A 94 -10.44 12.92 35.74
N ALA A 95 -11.34 11.93 35.67
CA ALA A 95 -12.77 12.18 35.77
C ALA A 95 -13.50 11.13 36.62
N MET A 96 -13.19 11.07 37.92
CA MET A 96 -14.04 10.47 38.95
C MET A 96 -13.49 10.83 40.34
N MET A 97 -13.54 12.11 40.70
CA MET A 97 -13.59 12.49 42.11
C MET A 97 -15.07 12.67 42.43
N GLU A 98 -15.65 11.69 43.12
CA GLU A 98 -16.82 11.76 44.01
C GLU A 98 -17.52 10.40 44.05
N THR A 99 -17.17 9.59 45.04
CA THR A 99 -18.15 8.72 45.70
C THR A 99 -17.90 8.76 47.20
N SER A 100 -18.80 9.50 47.85
CA SER A 100 -19.35 9.39 49.19
C SER A 100 -18.77 8.39 50.19
N ASN A 101 -18.58 8.93 51.40
CA ASN A 101 -18.51 8.24 52.68
C ASN A 101 -19.39 6.99 52.76
N ALA A 102 -18.77 5.87 53.13
CA ALA A 102 -19.43 4.82 53.90
C ALA A 102 -18.42 4.27 54.92
N GLN A 103 -18.86 4.34 56.17
CA GLN A 103 -18.25 3.80 57.37
C GLN A 103 -18.43 2.28 57.38
N ASP A 104 -17.38 1.51 57.70
CA ASP A 104 -17.48 0.37 58.63
C ASP A 104 -16.14 -0.28 58.97
N ASP A 105 -16.17 -0.94 60.12
CA ASP A 105 -15.12 -1.44 61.00
C ASP A 105 -14.01 -2.35 60.44
N ASN A 106 -12.85 -2.28 61.09
CA ASN A 106 -11.79 -3.31 61.13
C ASN A 106 -12.15 -4.34 62.22
N PRO A 107 -11.87 -5.66 62.11
CA PRO A 107 -10.51 -6.17 62.38
C PRO A 107 -10.03 -7.45 61.64
N GLU A 108 -8.69 -7.56 61.59
CA GLU A 108 -7.84 -8.77 61.66
C GLU A 108 -7.68 -9.71 60.44
N ALA A 109 -6.45 -9.76 59.89
CA ALA A 109 -5.54 -10.92 59.99
C ALA A 109 -4.32 -10.88 59.02
N MET A 110 -3.13 -11.08 59.61
CA MET A 110 -1.94 -11.79 59.10
C MET A 110 -0.99 -11.17 58.05
N PRO A 111 0.33 -11.50 58.12
CA PRO A 111 1.40 -10.71 57.54
C PRO A 111 1.60 -11.05 56.06
N ILE A 112 1.52 -10.04 55.20
CA ILE A 112 1.84 -10.20 53.78
C ILE A 112 3.37 -10.19 53.64
N SER A 113 3.85 -11.33 53.17
CA SER A 113 5.19 -11.64 52.72
C SER A 113 5.94 -10.45 52.11
N THR A 114 7.13 -10.21 52.66
CA THR A 114 8.11 -9.19 52.26
C THR A 114 8.81 -9.53 50.94
N THR A 115 8.06 -9.88 49.89
CA THR A 115 8.60 -10.18 48.54
C THR A 115 8.13 -9.18 47.48
N THR A 116 7.13 -8.35 47.76
CA THR A 116 6.60 -7.34 46.81
C THR A 116 7.37 -6.01 46.83
N ALA A 117 8.06 -5.69 47.92
CA ALA A 117 8.78 -4.43 48.07
C ALA A 117 10.02 -4.33 47.16
N THR A 118 10.70 -5.45 46.89
CA THR A 118 11.84 -5.53 45.98
C THR A 118 11.45 -5.28 44.52
N ASP A 119 10.26 -5.73 44.11
CA ASP A 119 9.78 -5.56 42.72
C ASP A 119 9.34 -4.12 42.45
N ILE A 120 8.67 -3.47 43.41
CA ILE A 120 8.20 -2.07 43.27
C ILE A 120 9.40 -1.10 43.21
N ALA A 121 10.40 -1.29 44.07
CA ALA A 121 11.62 -0.46 44.04
C ALA A 121 12.39 -0.62 42.72
N SER A 122 12.42 -1.84 42.16
CA SER A 122 13.07 -2.09 40.86
C SER A 122 12.35 -1.39 39.70
N LEU A 123 11.02 -1.36 39.73
CA LEU A 123 10.20 -0.67 38.74
C LEU A 123 10.37 0.84 38.83
N GLN A 124 10.39 1.40 40.04
CA GLN A 124 10.66 2.83 40.26
C GLN A 124 12.03 3.23 39.72
N ALA A 125 13.08 2.46 40.00
CA ALA A 125 14.42 2.72 39.47
C ALA A 125 14.47 2.63 37.92
N THR A 126 13.66 1.75 37.32
CA THR A 126 13.57 1.61 35.87
C THR A 126 12.84 2.81 35.24
N ILE A 127 11.77 3.28 35.86
CA ILE A 127 11.02 4.47 35.43
C ILE A 127 11.91 5.71 35.51
N GLU A 128 12.67 5.88 36.61
CA GLU A 128 13.61 6.99 36.76
C GLU A 128 14.69 6.98 35.68
N ARG A 129 15.23 5.81 35.36
CA ARG A 129 16.21 5.65 34.27
C ARG A 129 15.62 6.04 32.91
N LEU A 130 14.43 5.54 32.58
CA LEU A 130 13.75 5.86 31.32
C LEU A 130 13.42 7.36 31.23
N CYS A 131 13.02 7.98 32.34
CA CYS A 131 12.79 9.42 32.41
C CYS A 131 14.08 10.23 32.17
N ALA A 132 15.23 9.76 32.67
CA ALA A 132 16.52 10.39 32.40
C ALA A 132 16.92 10.25 30.93
N GLU A 133 16.76 9.07 30.35
CA GLU A 133 17.05 8.81 28.92
C GLU A 133 16.13 9.62 27.99
N LEU A 134 14.85 9.77 28.32
CA LEU A 134 13.92 10.62 27.58
C LEU A 134 14.32 12.10 27.64
N LYS A 135 14.77 12.59 28.80
CA LYS A 135 15.25 13.96 28.93
C LYS A 135 16.53 14.19 28.12
N GLN A 136 17.45 13.21 28.13
CA GLN A 136 18.68 13.28 27.35
C GLN A 136 18.38 13.32 25.84
N THR A 137 17.59 12.38 25.34
CA THR A 137 17.23 12.31 23.91
C THR A 137 16.46 13.55 23.45
N GLN A 138 15.63 14.13 24.31
CA GLN A 138 14.96 15.40 24.02
C GLN A 138 15.95 16.57 23.89
N ALA A 139 17.03 16.60 24.68
CA ALA A 139 18.07 17.61 24.57
C ALA A 139 18.87 17.45 23.26
N GLU A 140 19.23 16.21 22.91
CA GLU A 140 19.94 15.88 21.66
C GLU A 140 19.11 16.25 20.42
N LEU A 141 17.80 15.97 20.42
CA LEU A 141 16.91 16.36 19.33
C LEU A 141 16.79 17.88 19.18
N LYS A 142 16.73 18.62 20.31
CA LYS A 142 16.73 20.09 20.26
C LYS A 142 18.03 20.62 19.66
N GLN A 143 19.18 20.05 20.04
CA GLN A 143 20.47 20.42 19.47
C GLN A 143 20.53 20.13 17.96
N ALA A 144 20.11 18.93 17.54
CA ALA A 144 20.09 18.55 16.13
C ALA A 144 19.19 19.48 15.29
N HIS A 145 18.02 19.87 15.82
CA HIS A 145 17.16 20.85 15.15
C HIS A 145 17.85 22.21 14.98
N THR A 146 18.52 22.72 16.03
CA THR A 146 19.27 23.98 15.91
C THR A 146 20.39 23.91 14.88
N GLU A 147 21.10 22.78 14.80
CA GLU A 147 22.16 22.57 13.80
C GLU A 147 21.60 22.53 12.37
N ILE A 148 20.47 21.83 12.16
CA ILE A 148 19.79 21.80 10.86
C ILE A 148 19.35 23.20 10.43
N ASP A 149 18.81 24.00 11.36
CA ASP A 149 18.40 25.37 11.06
C ASP A 149 19.59 26.27 10.72
N MET A 150 20.72 26.13 11.43
CA MET A 150 21.96 26.83 11.06
C MET A 150 22.46 26.45 9.68
N LEU A 151 22.49 25.15 9.35
CA LEU A 151 22.92 24.67 8.02
C LEU A 151 21.97 25.16 6.91
N ARG A 152 20.66 25.21 7.16
CA ARG A 152 19.67 25.76 6.22
C ARG A 152 19.88 27.25 6.00
N ASN A 153 20.12 28.02 7.06
CA ASN A 153 20.40 29.45 6.97
C ASN A 153 21.71 29.72 6.23
N GLN A 154 22.77 28.96 6.52
CA GLN A 154 24.05 29.05 5.81
C GLN A 154 23.91 28.72 4.32
N ARG A 155 23.12 27.70 3.97
CA ARG A 155 22.84 27.34 2.57
C ARG A 155 22.07 28.45 1.85
N THR A 156 21.11 29.06 2.52
CA THR A 156 20.31 30.17 1.96
C THR A 156 21.17 31.42 1.74
N GLN A 157 22.09 31.71 2.65
CA GLN A 157 23.06 32.79 2.49
C GLN A 157 24.05 32.52 1.34
N ASN A 158 24.57 31.29 1.20
CA ASN A 158 25.43 30.90 0.07
C ASN A 158 24.72 31.02 -1.29
N LEU A 159 23.43 30.64 -1.36
CA LEU A 159 22.65 30.75 -2.59
C LEU A 159 22.38 32.21 -2.99
N ASN A 160 22.18 33.09 -2.00
CA ASN A 160 22.01 34.52 -2.22
C ASN A 160 23.32 35.22 -2.60
N GLN A 161 24.48 34.71 -2.14
CA GLN A 161 25.79 35.24 -2.55
C GLN A 161 26.17 34.85 -3.99
N SER A 162 25.62 33.73 -4.50
CA SER A 162 25.76 33.33 -5.92
C SER A 162 24.74 33.96 -6.87
N THR A 163 23.86 34.85 -6.38
CA THR A 163 22.79 35.49 -7.19
C THR A 163 22.96 37.01 -7.31
N ILE A 164 23.99 37.62 -6.69
CA ILE A 164 24.28 39.06 -6.81
C ILE A 164 25.61 39.25 -7.54
N GLU A 165 25.65 38.94 -8.83
CA GLU A 165 26.56 39.60 -9.78
C GLU A 165 25.79 39.87 -11.09
N THR A 166 24.72 40.66 -10.99
CA THR A 166 24.25 41.47 -12.10
C THR A 166 24.98 42.81 -12.03
N HIS A 167 26.14 42.90 -12.67
CA HIS A 167 26.65 44.17 -13.17
C HIS A 167 26.71 44.07 -14.69
N ASP A 168 25.74 44.70 -15.35
CA ASP A 168 25.91 45.15 -16.73
C ASP A 168 27.11 46.10 -16.74
N THR A 169 28.20 45.68 -17.37
CA THR A 169 28.98 46.41 -18.40
C THR A 169 30.39 45.79 -18.45
N GLN A 170 30.77 45.28 -19.63
CA GLN A 170 32.13 44.93 -20.07
C GLN A 170 32.74 43.61 -19.55
N PHE A 171 32.54 42.54 -20.32
CA PHE A 171 33.14 41.20 -20.06
C PHE A 171 34.62 41.13 -20.45
N PRO A 172 35.50 40.55 -19.60
CA PRO A 172 36.70 39.88 -20.06
C PRO A 172 36.35 38.45 -20.48
N SER A 173 36.72 38.06 -21.70
CA SER A 173 36.56 36.70 -22.20
C SER A 173 37.42 35.71 -21.41
N LEU A 174 36.79 34.70 -20.80
CA LEU A 174 37.46 33.57 -20.16
C LEU A 174 37.19 32.27 -20.94
N PRO A 175 38.16 31.35 -20.96
CA PRO A 175 38.36 30.42 -22.07
C PRO A 175 37.23 29.40 -22.17
N SER A 176 36.78 29.22 -23.41
CA SER A 176 35.95 28.10 -23.87
C SER A 176 36.61 26.78 -23.50
N THR A 177 36.38 26.33 -22.28
CA THR A 177 36.74 24.99 -21.84
C THR A 177 35.49 24.17 -22.04
N ALA A 178 35.57 23.22 -22.95
CA ALA A 178 34.53 22.30 -23.36
C ALA A 178 33.74 21.73 -22.16
N GLN A 179 32.70 22.42 -21.74
CA GLN A 179 31.75 21.91 -20.77
C GLN A 179 30.84 20.97 -21.54
N SER A 180 31.05 19.66 -21.38
CA SER A 180 30.09 18.67 -21.83
C SER A 180 28.72 19.03 -21.27
N LEU A 181 27.76 19.34 -22.15
CA LEU A 181 26.40 19.61 -21.73
C LEU A 181 25.92 18.47 -20.82
N PRO A 182 25.22 18.77 -19.72
CA PRO A 182 24.70 17.72 -18.86
C PRO A 182 23.83 16.76 -19.70
N PRO A 183 23.82 15.46 -19.38
CA PRO A 183 23.34 14.42 -20.30
C PRO A 183 21.88 14.53 -20.71
N TRP A 184 21.07 15.32 -19.99
CA TRP A 184 19.67 15.63 -20.30
C TRP A 184 19.46 16.87 -21.19
N LYS A 185 20.52 17.65 -21.49
CA LYS A 185 20.49 18.78 -22.44
C LYS A 185 20.94 18.40 -23.85
N ASP A 186 21.44 17.18 -24.04
CA ASP A 186 21.79 16.64 -25.35
C ASP A 186 20.54 16.21 -26.12
N THR A 187 20.08 17.08 -27.01
CA THR A 187 18.89 16.87 -27.85
C THR A 187 19.07 15.70 -28.82
N ALA A 188 20.28 15.46 -29.33
CA ALA A 188 20.56 14.37 -30.25
C ALA A 188 20.41 13.01 -29.55
N ARG A 189 20.98 12.88 -28.35
CA ARG A 189 20.84 11.67 -27.52
C ARG A 189 19.38 11.41 -27.15
N LEU A 190 18.63 12.44 -26.75
CA LEU A 190 17.20 12.30 -26.44
C LEU A 190 16.38 11.85 -27.65
N ASN A 191 16.67 12.38 -28.84
CA ASN A 191 15.98 11.98 -30.07
C ASN A 191 16.29 10.53 -30.45
N SER A 192 17.54 10.08 -30.30
CA SER A 192 17.93 8.67 -30.49
C SER A 192 17.16 7.73 -29.56
N ILE A 193 17.02 8.08 -28.28
CA ILE A 193 16.24 7.30 -27.31
C ILE A 193 14.76 7.23 -27.70
N LYS A 194 14.16 8.35 -28.13
CA LYS A 194 12.77 8.38 -28.59
C LYS A 194 12.55 7.48 -29.80
N GLN A 195 13.46 7.52 -30.78
CA GLN A 195 13.40 6.66 -31.96
C GLN A 195 13.49 5.17 -31.57
N SER A 196 14.48 4.80 -30.74
CA SER A 196 14.63 3.42 -30.24
C SER A 196 13.38 2.92 -29.52
N MET A 197 12.73 3.76 -28.72
CA MET A 197 11.49 3.42 -28.02
C MET A 197 10.31 3.20 -28.97
N LEU A 198 10.21 4.01 -30.03
CA LEU A 198 9.16 3.90 -31.04
C LEU A 198 9.33 2.63 -31.87
N GLU A 199 10.55 2.33 -32.30
CA GLU A 199 10.90 1.11 -33.04
C GLU A 199 10.58 -0.15 -32.21
N LYS A 200 11.01 -0.21 -30.94
CA LYS A 200 10.65 -1.34 -30.04
C LYS A 200 9.14 -1.50 -29.88
N ARG A 201 8.38 -0.40 -29.90
CA ARG A 201 6.91 -0.46 -29.82
C ARG A 201 6.30 -1.04 -31.10
N GLN A 202 6.80 -0.64 -32.26
CA GLN A 202 6.39 -1.20 -33.54
C GLN A 202 6.73 -2.69 -33.64
N GLN A 203 7.95 -3.09 -33.27
CA GLN A 203 8.36 -4.49 -33.26
C GLN A 203 7.45 -5.36 -32.40
N ARG A 204 7.10 -4.89 -31.19
CA ARG A 204 6.14 -5.60 -30.32
C ARG A 204 4.74 -5.69 -30.93
N ARG A 205 4.31 -4.67 -31.68
CA ARG A 205 3.01 -4.69 -32.38
C ARG A 205 3.02 -5.74 -33.49
N ILE A 206 4.05 -5.75 -34.33
CA ILE A 206 4.21 -6.71 -35.43
C ILE A 206 4.31 -8.12 -34.86
N GLN A 207 5.14 -8.36 -33.84
CA GLN A 207 5.26 -9.68 -33.20
C GLN A 207 3.92 -10.19 -32.65
N ARG A 208 3.10 -9.32 -32.03
CA ARG A 208 1.77 -9.68 -31.56
C ARG A 208 0.83 -10.03 -32.72
N GLN A 209 0.90 -9.30 -33.82
CA GLN A 209 0.12 -9.56 -35.02
C GLN A 209 0.54 -10.88 -35.68
N GLU A 210 1.84 -11.14 -35.84
CA GLU A 210 2.36 -12.40 -36.37
C GLU A 210 1.97 -13.59 -35.49
N ASN A 211 2.12 -13.46 -34.18
CA ASN A 211 1.72 -14.53 -33.25
C ASN A 211 0.22 -14.80 -33.35
N ALA A 212 -0.62 -13.77 -33.40
CA ALA A 212 -2.06 -13.92 -33.58
C ALA A 212 -2.41 -14.53 -34.95
N ALA A 213 -1.71 -14.14 -36.01
CA ALA A 213 -1.89 -14.69 -37.35
C ALA A 213 -1.55 -16.19 -37.40
N ARG A 214 -0.46 -16.63 -36.74
CA ARG A 214 -0.13 -18.06 -36.63
C ARG A 214 -1.22 -18.86 -35.92
N PHE A 215 -1.87 -18.30 -34.90
CA PHE A 215 -3.02 -18.96 -34.24
C PHE A 215 -4.23 -19.11 -35.16
N LEU A 216 -4.39 -18.23 -36.15
CA LEU A 216 -5.48 -18.25 -37.11
C LEU A 216 -5.12 -18.94 -38.42
N GLN A 217 -3.85 -19.33 -38.62
CA GLN A 217 -3.44 -20.08 -39.79
C GLN A 217 -3.96 -21.52 -39.70
N PRO A 218 -4.51 -22.05 -40.80
CA PRO A 218 -4.83 -23.47 -40.87
C PRO A 218 -3.55 -24.32 -40.76
N PRO A 219 -3.57 -25.46 -40.04
CA PRO A 219 -2.57 -26.50 -40.20
C PRO A 219 -2.46 -26.88 -41.67
N SER A 220 -1.31 -27.44 -42.02
CA SER A 220 -1.06 -27.95 -43.37
C SER A 220 -2.21 -28.82 -43.87
N GLU A 221 -2.54 -28.70 -45.16
CA GLU A 221 -3.61 -29.43 -45.87
C GLU A 221 -3.63 -30.95 -45.71
N ASN A 222 -2.55 -31.55 -45.20
CA ASN A 222 -2.38 -33.00 -45.11
C ASN A 222 -3.17 -33.66 -43.96
N GLN A 223 -3.89 -32.89 -43.16
CA GLN A 223 -4.78 -33.39 -42.11
C GLN A 223 -6.05 -32.54 -42.15
N GLY A 224 -7.16 -33.09 -42.64
CA GLY A 224 -8.41 -32.37 -42.79
C GLY A 224 -8.94 -31.86 -41.46
N PHE A 225 -8.76 -30.57 -41.19
CA PHE A 225 -9.34 -29.89 -40.03
C PHE A 225 -10.39 -28.89 -40.49
N GLN A 226 -11.60 -28.99 -39.92
CA GLN A 226 -12.70 -28.06 -40.19
C GLN A 226 -12.82 -27.04 -39.05
N TYR A 227 -12.73 -25.76 -39.39
CA TYR A 227 -12.78 -24.66 -38.43
C TYR A 227 -14.22 -24.28 -38.09
N ILE A 228 -14.48 -24.11 -36.79
CA ILE A 228 -15.72 -23.53 -36.28
C ILE A 228 -15.38 -22.17 -35.68
N TYR A 229 -15.82 -21.11 -36.35
CA TYR A 229 -15.67 -19.74 -35.84
C TYR A 229 -16.76 -19.42 -34.82
N ILE A 230 -16.36 -19.18 -33.58
CA ILE A 230 -17.26 -18.85 -32.49
C ILE A 230 -17.15 -17.34 -32.20
N PRO A 231 -18.24 -16.56 -32.31
CA PRO A 231 -18.21 -15.12 -32.03
C PRO A 231 -17.91 -14.88 -30.55
N THR A 232 -16.78 -14.25 -30.24
CA THR A 232 -16.34 -13.97 -28.85
C THR A 232 -17.06 -12.78 -28.20
N LYS A 233 -17.89 -12.05 -28.97
CA LYS A 233 -18.63 -10.88 -28.49
C LYS A 233 -19.79 -11.24 -27.54
N ALA A 234 -20.23 -12.50 -27.50
CA ALA A 234 -21.22 -12.98 -26.56
C ALA A 234 -20.66 -14.22 -25.82
N ARG A 235 -20.72 -14.22 -24.48
CA ARG A 235 -20.33 -15.39 -23.69
C ARG A 235 -21.37 -16.48 -23.89
N VAL A 236 -21.07 -17.49 -24.70
CA VAL A 236 -21.90 -18.68 -24.86
C VAL A 236 -21.57 -19.67 -23.73
N PRO A 237 -22.55 -20.14 -22.94
CA PRO A 237 -22.33 -21.16 -21.93
C PRO A 237 -21.76 -22.44 -22.56
N ILE A 238 -20.73 -23.03 -21.94
CA ILE A 238 -20.03 -24.19 -22.50
C ILE A 238 -20.94 -25.41 -22.73
N GLY A 239 -22.02 -25.54 -21.96
CA GLY A 239 -23.02 -26.58 -22.16
C GLY A 239 -23.81 -26.44 -23.47
N GLN A 240 -24.18 -25.21 -23.86
CA GLN A 240 -24.85 -24.95 -25.15
C GLN A 240 -23.92 -25.22 -26.32
N LEU A 241 -22.63 -24.93 -26.12
CA LEU A 241 -21.58 -25.15 -27.11
C LEU A 241 -21.40 -26.66 -27.38
N ARG A 242 -21.33 -27.48 -26.32
CA ARG A 242 -21.25 -28.95 -26.43
C ARG A 242 -22.45 -29.56 -27.16
N ASN A 243 -23.67 -29.12 -26.83
CA ASN A 243 -24.88 -29.62 -27.50
C ASN A 243 -24.89 -29.28 -28.99
N ARG A 244 -24.51 -28.05 -29.37
CA ARG A 244 -24.44 -27.65 -30.78
C ARG A 244 -23.37 -28.42 -31.55
N LEU A 245 -22.23 -28.71 -30.92
CA LEU A 245 -21.16 -29.50 -31.55
C LEU A 245 -21.52 -30.98 -31.68
N GLN A 246 -22.26 -31.56 -30.72
CA GLN A 246 -22.74 -32.93 -30.83
C GLN A 246 -23.72 -33.13 -32.00
N ILE A 247 -24.53 -32.12 -32.34
CA ILE A 247 -25.47 -32.19 -33.48
C ILE A 247 -24.73 -32.14 -34.83
N LEU A 248 -23.53 -31.56 -34.88
CA LEU A 248 -22.74 -31.39 -36.11
C LEU A 248 -21.81 -32.57 -36.41
N LEU A 249 -21.73 -33.57 -35.53
CA LEU A 249 -21.04 -34.83 -35.76
C LEU A 249 -22.10 -35.94 -35.95
N PRO A 250 -22.60 -36.17 -37.19
CA PRO A 250 -23.34 -37.39 -37.47
C PRO A 250 -22.36 -38.56 -37.36
N SER A 251 -22.67 -39.50 -36.47
CA SER A 251 -22.07 -40.84 -36.42
C SER A 251 -22.41 -41.65 -37.66
#